data_AF-A0A7Z6U5W6-F1
#
_entry.id   AF-A0A7Z6U5W6-F1
#
_cell.length_a   1.000
_cell.length_b   1.000
_cell.length_c   1.000
_cell.angle_alpha   90.00
_cell.angle_beta   90.00
_cell.angle_gamma   90.00
#
_symmetry.space_group_name_H-M   'P 1'
#
loop_
_entity.id
_entity.type
_entity.pdbx_description
1 polymer ?
#
loop_
_entity_poly.entity_id
_entity_poly.type
_entity_poly.pdbx_seq_one_letter_code
_entity_poly.pdbx_strand_id
1 'polypeptide(L)' 'MTLNPADRPYFSLSVDGLEHDFQILSFTGHEAINKPFCFTL' A
#
# COMPACT_ATOMS: atom_id res chain seq x y z
N MET A 1 13.89 -14.49 15.93
CA MET A 1 12.56 -14.66 15.31
C MET A 1 12.59 -14.01 13.95
N THR A 2 12.62 -14.78 12.88
CA THR A 2 12.48 -14.26 11.51
C THR A 2 11.02 -14.43 11.12
N LEU A 3 10.34 -13.34 10.74
CA LEU A 3 8.98 -13.40 10.18
C LEU A 3 9.00 -14.29 8.94
N ASN A 4 7.99 -15.14 8.75
CA ASN A 4 7.91 -15.93 7.53
C ASN A 4 7.75 -14.94 6.36
N PRO A 5 8.32 -15.21 5.17
CA PRO A 5 8.22 -14.30 4.03
C PRO A 5 6.77 -13.97 3.63
N ALA A 6 5.83 -14.88 3.92
CA ALA A 6 4.40 -14.70 3.69
C ALA A 6 3.72 -13.75 4.69
N ASP A 7 4.32 -13.51 5.87
CA ASP A 7 3.76 -12.64 6.91
C ASP A 7 4.22 -11.17 6.73
N ARG A 8 5.08 -10.90 5.74
CA ARG A 8 5.48 -9.54 5.38
C ARG A 8 4.44 -8.95 4.44
N PRO A 9 3.90 -7.75 4.72
CA PRO A 9 3.03 -7.08 3.78
C PRO A 9 3.78 -6.79 2.47
N TYR A 10 3.21 -7.20 1.35
CA TYR A 10 3.77 -6.94 0.02
C TYR A 10 3.69 -5.46 -0.35
N PHE A 11 2.77 -4.73 0.28
CA PHE A 11 2.54 -3.31 0.08
C PHE A 11 2.41 -2.60 1.42
N SER A 12 2.99 -1.41 1.52
CA SER A 12 2.86 -0.53 2.68
C SER A 12 2.25 0.80 2.22
N LEU A 13 1.31 1.33 3.01
CA LEU A 13 0.83 2.70 2.89
C LEU A 13 1.52 3.54 3.95
N SER A 14 2.02 4.72 3.58
CA SER A 14 2.48 5.72 4.54
C SER A 14 1.68 7.00 4.31
N VAL A 15 1.11 7.56 5.38
CA VAL A 15 0.38 8.83 5.34
C VAL A 15 1.08 9.78 6.30
N ASP A 16 1.46 10.96 5.80
CA ASP A 16 2.17 11.95 6.61
C ASP A 16 1.32 12.37 7.82
N GLY A 17 1.95 12.39 9.00
CA GLY A 17 1.28 12.71 10.26
C GLY A 17 0.32 11.64 10.80
N LEU A 18 0.22 10.46 10.18
CA LEU A 18 -0.64 9.36 10.64
C LEU A 18 0.17 8.08 10.84
N GLU A 19 0.30 7.66 12.10
CA GLU A 19 0.78 6.33 12.45
C GLU A 19 -0.36 5.31 12.33
N HIS A 20 -0.05 4.13 11.79
CA HIS A 20 -1.00 3.03 11.70
C HIS A 20 -0.30 1.67 11.72
N ASP A 21 -1.03 0.66 12.19
CA ASP A 21 -0.57 -0.72 12.30
C ASP A 21 -1.38 -1.68 11.40
N PHE A 22 -2.21 -1.15 10.50
CA PHE A 22 -2.99 -1.98 9.59
C PHE A 22 -2.14 -2.42 8.39
N GLN A 23 -2.48 -3.58 7.84
CA GLN A 23 -1.87 -4.09 6.61
C GLN A 23 -2.79 -3.86 5.42
N ILE A 24 -2.18 -3.52 4.28
CA ILE A 24 -2.90 -3.41 3.01
C ILE A 24 -3.16 -4.80 2.45
N LEU A 25 -4.44 -5.16 2.31
CA LEU A 25 -4.85 -6.40 1.67
C LEU A 25 -4.88 -6.28 0.13
N SER A 26 -5.44 -5.17 -0.36
CA SER A 26 -5.56 -4.88 -1.79
C SER A 26 -5.63 -3.37 -2.01
N PHE A 27 -5.31 -2.94 -3.22
CA PHE A 27 -5.59 -1.61 -3.74
C PHE A 27 -5.72 -1.69 -5.27
N THR A 28 -6.36 -0.70 -5.89
CA THR A 28 -6.43 -0.53 -7.34
C THR A 28 -5.78 0.79 -7.74
N GLY A 29 -5.04 0.80 -8.84
CA GLY A 29 -4.41 2.00 -9.40
C GLY A 29 -4.90 2.30 -10.81
N HIS A 30 -5.03 3.58 -11.14
CA HIS A 30 -5.26 4.06 -12.50
C HIS A 30 -4.13 5.02 -12.90
N GLU A 31 -3.40 4.67 -13.96
CA GLU A 31 -2.31 5.46 -14.53
C GLU A 31 -2.42 5.47 -16.06
N ALA A 32 -2.34 6.65 -16.67
CA ALA A 32 -2.39 6.82 -18.12
C ALA A 32 -1.59 8.05 -18.56
N ILE A 33 -1.12 8.06 -19.81
CA ILE A 33 -0.35 9.17 -20.38
C ILE A 33 -1.20 10.45 -20.33
N ASN A 34 -0.62 11.52 -19.77
CA ASN A 34 -1.26 12.84 -19.64
C ASN A 34 -2.54 12.83 -18.79
N LYS A 35 -2.65 11.91 -17.83
CA LYS A 35 -3.73 11.85 -16.83
C LYS A 35 -3.14 11.82 -15.42
N PRO A 36 -3.81 12.40 -14.41
CA PRO A 36 -3.39 12.21 -13.03
C PRO A 36 -3.49 10.73 -12.66
N PHE A 37 -2.52 10.24 -11.90
CA PHE A 37 -2.60 8.92 -11.31
C PHE A 37 -3.52 8.94 -10.07
N CYS A 38 -4.15 7.81 -9.78
CA CYS A 38 -4.99 7.65 -8.60
C CYS A 38 -4.89 6.22 -8.07
N PHE A 39 -4.87 6.08 -6.74
CA PHE A 39 -4.95 4.79 -6.05
C PHE A 39 -6.19 4.77 -5.15
N THR A 40 -6.91 3.65 -5.14
CA THR A 40 -8.07 3.38 -4.28
C THR A 40 -7.77 2.15 -3.45
N LEU A 41 -7.94 2.25 -2.13
CA LEU A 41 -7.78 1.14 -1.19
C LEU A 41 -9.07 0.35 -1.04
#